data_AF-A0A238VZI9-F1
#
_entry.id   AF-A0A238VZI9-F1
#
_cell.length_a   1.000
_cell.length_b   1.000
_cell.length_c   1.000
_cell.angle_alpha   90.00
_cell.angle_beta   90.00
_cell.angle_gamma   90.00
#
_symmetry.space_group_name_H-M   'P 1'
#
loop_
_entity.id
_entity.type
_entity.pdbx_description
1 polymer ?
#
loop_
_entity_poly.entity_id
_entity_poly.type
_entity_poly.pdbx_seq_one_letter_code
_entity_poly.pdbx_strand_id
1 'polypeptide(L)'
;MNSESDQQPSGSRARESAPDPPAPAPAPGSEPPAPDFAVTEVTAEGAERRPGPQGDISPEQVREHLRRRALFLRELAEARELRRRVTPHRSRRARIHAALRRRTFRIN
;
A
#
# COMPACT_ATOMS: atom_id res chain seq x y z
N MET A 1 -62.76 -14.63 -6.26
CA MET A 1 -63.78 -13.68 -6.77
C MET A 1 -63.93 -12.61 -5.71
N ASN A 2 -63.49 -11.39 -5.98
CA ASN A 2 -63.93 -10.17 -5.31
C ASN A 2 -63.56 -9.02 -6.25
N SER A 3 -64.58 -8.53 -6.94
CA SER A 3 -64.55 -7.35 -7.81
C SER A 3 -65.22 -6.24 -7.02
N GLU A 4 -64.55 -5.11 -6.83
CA GLU A 4 -65.23 -3.84 -6.56
C GLU A 4 -64.30 -2.71 -7.01
N SER A 5 -64.63 -2.20 -8.20
CA SER A 5 -64.24 -0.90 -8.67
C SER A 5 -64.94 0.15 -7.80
N ASP A 6 -64.24 1.21 -7.40
CA ASP A 6 -64.90 2.52 -7.38
C ASP A 6 -63.92 3.70 -7.55
N GLN A 7 -64.09 4.33 -8.70
CA GLN A 7 -64.08 5.76 -9.01
C GLN A 7 -63.03 6.67 -8.34
N GLN A 8 -62.08 7.09 -9.18
CA GLN A 8 -61.25 8.29 -9.03
C GLN A 8 -62.07 9.56 -9.33
N PRO A 9 -62.03 10.62 -8.52
CA PRO A 9 -62.44 11.94 -8.98
C PRO A 9 -61.25 12.66 -9.64
N SER A 10 -61.46 13.02 -10.90
CA SER A 10 -60.66 13.96 -11.67
C SER A 10 -60.68 15.35 -11.04
N GLY A 11 -59.52 15.84 -10.62
CA GLY A 11 -59.33 17.22 -10.19
C GLY A 11 -58.09 17.81 -10.85
N SER A 12 -58.29 18.42 -12.02
CA SER A 12 -57.29 19.26 -12.68
C SER A 12 -56.93 20.44 -11.77
N ARG A 13 -55.72 20.44 -11.20
CA ARG A 13 -55.14 21.64 -10.60
C ARG A 13 -53.84 21.97 -11.32
N ALA A 14 -53.82 23.18 -11.87
CA ALA A 14 -52.76 23.78 -12.64
C ALA A 14 -51.37 23.50 -12.02
N ARG A 15 -50.44 22.98 -12.84
CA ARG A 15 -49.02 22.99 -12.51
C ARG A 15 -48.54 24.44 -12.65
N GLU A 16 -48.56 25.20 -11.56
CA GLU A 16 -47.67 26.35 -11.44
C GLU A 16 -46.23 25.81 -11.48
N SER A 17 -45.46 26.21 -12.49
CA SER A 17 -44.05 25.87 -12.63
C SER A 17 -43.28 26.39 -11.41
N ALA A 18 -42.79 25.47 -10.58
CA ALA A 18 -41.80 25.79 -9.55
C ALA A 18 -40.50 26.27 -10.22
N PRO A 19 -39.75 27.22 -9.62
CA PRO A 19 -38.44 27.62 -10.13
C PRO A 19 -37.44 26.47 -10.01
N ASP A 20 -36.53 26.36 -10.99
CA ASP A 20 -35.52 25.31 -11.05
C ASP A 20 -34.64 25.27 -9.79
N PRO A 21 -34.28 24.08 -9.27
CA PRO A 21 -33.34 23.95 -8.17
C PRO A 21 -31.92 24.33 -8.62
N PRO A 22 -31.08 24.90 -7.74
CA PRO A 22 -29.68 25.19 -8.08
C PRO A 22 -28.92 23.91 -8.38
N ALA A 23 -27.98 24.00 -9.33
CA ALA A 23 -27.18 22.88 -9.83
C ALA A 23 -26.46 22.11 -8.69
N PRO A 24 -26.33 20.77 -8.80
CA PRO A 24 -25.61 19.98 -7.81
C PRO A 24 -24.13 20.39 -7.77
N ALA A 25 -23.60 20.51 -6.54
CA ALA A 25 -22.17 20.71 -6.29
C ALA A 25 -21.31 19.68 -7.06
N PRO A 26 -20.10 20.05 -7.53
CA PRO A 26 -19.21 19.13 -8.21
C PRO A 26 -18.90 17.93 -7.31
N ALA A 27 -19.00 16.73 -7.90
CA ALA A 27 -18.73 15.47 -7.22
C ALA A 27 -17.32 15.47 -6.56
N PRO A 28 -17.14 14.84 -5.38
CA PRO A 28 -15.82 14.60 -4.83
C PRO A 28 -15.10 13.57 -5.72
N GLY A 29 -14.38 14.06 -6.73
CA GLY A 29 -13.74 13.20 -7.72
C GLY A 29 -12.81 13.90 -8.71
N SER A 30 -12.49 15.19 -8.52
CA SER A 30 -11.47 15.87 -9.32
C SER A 30 -10.26 16.16 -8.46
N GLU A 31 -9.40 15.14 -8.31
CA GLU A 31 -8.09 15.25 -7.66
C GLU A 31 -7.19 16.26 -8.39
N PRO A 32 -6.53 17.20 -7.68
CA PRO A 32 -5.29 17.76 -8.18
C PRO A 32 -4.19 16.68 -8.13
N PRO A 33 -3.39 16.47 -9.18
CA PRO A 33 -2.29 15.51 -9.13
C PRO A 33 -1.31 15.95 -8.05
N ALA A 34 -1.05 15.04 -7.11
CA ALA A 34 -0.05 15.19 -6.06
C ALA A 34 1.32 15.58 -6.67
N PRO A 35 2.18 16.30 -5.94
CA PRO A 35 3.53 16.56 -6.42
C PRO A 35 4.20 15.22 -6.74
N ASP A 36 4.77 15.15 -7.95
CA ASP A 36 5.62 14.06 -8.39
C ASP A 36 6.74 13.87 -7.37
N PHE A 37 6.52 12.99 -6.40
CA PHE A 37 7.61 12.29 -5.76
C PHE A 37 8.21 11.48 -6.88
N ALA A 38 9.14 12.09 -7.62
CA ALA A 38 10.13 11.38 -8.41
C ALA A 38 10.82 10.45 -7.43
N VAL A 39 10.24 9.26 -7.27
CA VAL A 39 10.88 8.08 -6.71
C VAL A 39 12.12 7.97 -7.55
N THR A 40 13.23 8.42 -6.98
CA THR A 40 14.52 8.46 -7.64
C THR A 40 14.73 7.11 -8.28
N GLU A 41 14.77 7.10 -9.60
CA GLU A 41 15.11 5.96 -10.44
C GLU A 41 16.56 5.56 -10.14
N VAL A 42 16.77 4.97 -8.97
CA VAL A 42 18.05 4.44 -8.50
C VAL A 42 17.87 2.98 -8.07
N THR A 43 16.64 2.45 -8.07
CA THR A 43 16.36 1.09 -7.59
C THR A 43 15.90 0.09 -8.66
N ALA A 44 15.92 0.45 -9.94
CA ALA A 44 15.46 -0.45 -11.02
C ALA A 44 16.50 -0.80 -12.09
N GLU A 45 17.61 -0.06 -12.24
CA GLU A 45 18.65 -0.46 -13.22
C GLU A 45 19.46 -1.70 -12.79
N GLY A 46 19.38 -2.08 -11.52
CA GLY A 46 20.09 -3.26 -11.00
C GLY A 46 19.34 -4.59 -11.12
N ALA A 47 18.05 -4.57 -11.49
CA ALA A 47 17.20 -5.76 -11.42
C ALA A 47 17.23 -6.62 -12.69
N GLU A 48 17.56 -6.05 -13.85
CA GLU A 48 17.63 -6.80 -15.12
C GLU A 48 18.99 -7.44 -15.39
N ARG A 49 20.05 -7.04 -14.68
CA ARG A 49 21.35 -7.68 -14.82
C ARG A 49 21.44 -8.87 -13.87
N ARG A 50 20.89 -10.02 -14.25
CA ARG A 50 21.33 -11.28 -13.65
C ARG A 50 22.82 -11.41 -13.96
N PRO A 51 23.73 -11.22 -12.99
CA PRO A 51 25.14 -11.38 -13.31
C PRO A 51 25.38 -12.87 -13.46
N GLY A 52 25.62 -13.31 -14.70
CA GLY A 52 26.42 -14.51 -14.95
C GLY A 52 27.75 -14.40 -14.20
N PRO A 53 28.47 -15.52 -13.99
CA PRO A 53 29.56 -15.57 -13.03
C PRO A 53 30.60 -14.49 -13.36
N GLN A 54 30.71 -13.51 -12.46
CA GLN A 54 31.89 -12.67 -12.26
C GLN A 54 32.45 -12.02 -13.54
N GLY A 55 31.76 -11.02 -14.09
CA GLY A 55 32.41 -10.08 -15.01
C GLY A 55 33.48 -9.29 -14.26
N ASP A 56 34.75 -9.67 -14.41
CA ASP A 56 35.99 -8.91 -14.11
C ASP A 56 36.00 -8.07 -12.82
N ILE A 57 35.44 -8.57 -11.72
CA ILE A 57 35.53 -7.89 -10.43
C ILE A 57 36.87 -8.27 -9.79
N SER A 58 37.74 -7.28 -9.60
CA SER A 58 39.02 -7.50 -8.92
C SER A 58 38.79 -8.04 -7.50
N PRO A 59 39.66 -8.92 -6.98
CA PRO A 59 39.56 -9.41 -5.60
C PRO A 59 39.51 -8.28 -4.57
N GLU A 60 40.14 -7.14 -4.84
CA GLU A 60 40.07 -5.95 -3.99
C GLU A 60 38.68 -5.30 -3.99
N GLN A 61 38.01 -5.23 -5.14
CA GLN A 61 36.65 -4.72 -5.23
C GLN A 61 35.65 -5.63 -4.49
N VAL A 62 35.85 -6.95 -4.53
CA VAL A 62 35.05 -7.90 -3.74
C VAL A 62 35.28 -7.67 -2.24
N ARG A 63 36.54 -7.51 -1.81
CA ARG A 63 36.87 -7.22 -0.40
C ARG A 63 36.23 -5.93 0.07
N GLU A 64 36.29 -4.88 -0.73
CA GLU A 64 35.68 -3.59 -0.42
C GLU A 64 34.15 -3.68 -0.35
N HIS A 65 33.52 -4.40 -1.30
CA HIS A 65 32.08 -4.66 -1.26
C HIS A 65 31.67 -5.41 0.02
N LEU A 66 32.43 -6.43 0.43
CA LEU A 66 32.17 -7.17 1.67
C LEU A 66 32.33 -6.28 2.91
N ARG A 67 33.33 -5.37 2.94
CA ARG A 67 33.49 -4.39 4.02
C ARG A 67 32.28 -3.46 4.10
N ARG A 68 31.87 -2.86 2.98
CA ARG A 68 30.67 -2.00 2.90
C ARG A 68 29.42 -2.74 3.34
N ARG A 69 29.25 -3.98 2.87
CA ARG A 69 28.13 -4.84 3.25
C ARG A 69 28.14 -5.16 4.74
N ALA A 70 29.29 -5.44 5.34
CA ALA A 70 29.40 -5.71 6.77
C ALA A 70 28.98 -4.51 7.62
N LEU A 71 29.42 -3.30 7.25
CA LEU A 71 29.00 -2.06 7.90
C LEU A 71 27.49 -1.84 7.77
N PHE A 72 26.95 -1.97 6.56
CA PHE A 72 25.51 -1.85 6.31
C PHE A 72 24.69 -2.87 7.13
N LEU A 73 25.14 -4.13 7.21
CA LEU A 73 24.46 -5.16 7.99
C LEU A 73 24.47 -4.85 9.49
N ARG A 74 25.54 -4.23 10.00
CA ARG A 74 25.62 -3.76 11.37
C ARG A 74 24.61 -2.64 11.63
N GLU A 75 24.61 -1.61 10.79
CA GLU A 75 23.67 -0.48 10.90
C GLU A 75 22.21 -0.94 10.77
N LEU A 76 21.93 -1.86 9.85
CA LEU A 76 20.62 -2.46 9.67
C LEU A 76 20.17 -3.28 10.88
N ALA A 77 21.10 -3.95 11.58
CA ALA A 77 20.80 -4.63 12.84
C ALA A 77 20.48 -3.62 13.95
N GLU A 78 21.24 -2.54 14.06
CA GLU A 78 21.01 -1.46 15.02
C GLU A 78 19.66 -0.76 14.82
N ALA A 79 19.34 -0.40 13.57
CA ALA A 79 18.06 0.20 13.21
C ALA A 79 16.87 -0.73 13.54
N ARG A 80 17.03 -2.04 13.32
CA ARG A 80 16.01 -3.03 13.72
C ARG A 80 15.83 -3.08 15.24
N GLU A 81 16.91 -2.93 16.01
CA GLU A 81 16.83 -2.91 17.47
C GLU A 81 16.16 -1.64 18.00
N LEU A 82 16.48 -0.47 17.43
CA LEU A 82 15.77 0.78 17.75
C LEU A 82 14.26 0.64 17.52
N ARG A 83 13.85 0.12 16.35
CA ARG A 83 12.44 -0.13 16.06
C ARG A 83 11.78 -1.10 17.06
N ARG A 84 12.53 -2.07 17.57
CA ARG A 84 12.02 -3.00 18.59
C ARG A 84 11.71 -2.31 19.91
N ARG A 85 12.56 -1.36 20.29
CA ARG A 85 12.39 -0.53 21.50
C ARG A 85 11.21 0.43 21.35
N VAL A 86 11.05 1.06 20.17
CA VAL A 86 9.96 2.01 19.89
C VAL A 86 8.57 1.35 19.87
N THR A 87 8.47 0.08 19.45
CA THR A 87 7.19 -0.65 19.42
C THR A 87 7.25 -1.98 20.17
N PRO A 88 7.24 -1.97 21.52
CA PRO A 88 7.47 -3.17 22.33
C PRO A 88 6.46 -4.29 22.06
N HIS A 89 5.16 -3.95 22.00
CA HIS A 89 4.09 -4.93 21.77
C HIS A 89 4.20 -5.61 20.41
N ARG A 90 4.46 -4.83 19.35
CA ARG A 90 4.64 -5.36 17.98
C ARG A 90 5.84 -6.30 17.91
N SER A 91 6.92 -5.95 18.59
CA SER A 91 8.14 -6.75 18.65
C SER A 91 7.93 -8.07 19.38
N ARG A 92 7.28 -8.04 20.54
CA ARG A 92 6.93 -9.26 21.30
C ARG A 92 6.03 -10.17 20.49
N ARG A 93 4.99 -9.63 19.86
CA ARG A 93 4.08 -10.38 18.98
C ARG A 93 4.85 -11.02 17.83
N ALA A 94 5.70 -10.27 17.12
CA ALA A 94 6.52 -10.81 16.03
C ALA A 94 7.43 -11.98 16.47
N ARG A 95 8.04 -11.90 17.66
CA ARG A 95 8.84 -13.01 18.24
C ARG A 95 8.00 -14.26 18.47
N ILE A 96 6.83 -14.12 19.09
CA ILE A 96 5.90 -15.23 19.34
C ILE A 96 5.47 -15.86 18.03
N HIS A 97 5.02 -15.06 17.06
CA HIS A 97 4.62 -15.54 15.73
C HIS A 97 5.75 -16.26 15.00
N ALA A 98 6.99 -15.76 15.09
CA ALA A 98 8.14 -16.43 14.49
C ALA A 98 8.44 -17.78 15.15
N ALA A 99 8.37 -17.85 16.48
CA ALA A 99 8.55 -19.10 17.23
C ALA A 99 7.45 -20.12 16.86
N LEU A 100 6.19 -19.68 16.83
CA LEU A 100 5.07 -20.50 16.40
C LEU A 100 5.25 -20.98 14.96
N ARG A 101 5.61 -20.10 14.02
CA ARG A 101 5.89 -20.50 12.64
C ARG A 101 6.98 -21.55 12.53
N ARG A 102 8.10 -21.37 13.24
CA ARG A 102 9.17 -22.39 13.28
C ARG A 102 8.66 -23.69 13.89
N ARG A 103 7.76 -23.65 14.88
CA ARG A 103 7.19 -24.85 15.51
C ARG A 103 6.21 -25.57 14.59
N THR A 104 5.36 -24.84 13.88
CA THR A 104 4.24 -25.41 13.10
C THR A 104 4.60 -25.74 11.65
N PHE A 105 5.54 -25.02 11.03
CA PHE A 105 5.96 -25.24 9.63
C PHE A 105 7.24 -26.09 9.50
N ARG A 106 7.66 -26.79 10.57
CA ARG A 106 8.86 -27.63 10.56
C ARG A 106 8.62 -29.06 10.04
N ILE A 107 7.40 -29.38 9.61
CA ILE A 107 7.03 -30.69 9.10
C ILE A 107 6.38 -30.49 7.72
N ASN A 108 7.15 -30.84 6.69
CA ASN A 108 6.80 -31.33 5.34
C ASN A 108 8.04 -31.17 4.45
#